data_AF-A0A2N3YJA5-F1
#
_entry.id   AF-A0A2N3YJA5-F1
#
_cell.length_a   1.000
_cell.length_b   1.000
_cell.length_c   1.000
_cell.angle_alpha   90.00
_cell.angle_beta   90.00
_cell.angle_gamma   90.00
#
_symmetry.space_group_name_H-M   'P 1'
#
loop_
_entity.id
_entity.type
_entity.pdbx_description
1 polymer ?
#
loop_
_entity_poly.entity_id
_entity_poly.type
_entity_poly.pdbx_seq_one_letter_code
_entity_poly.pdbx_strand_id
1 'polypeptide(L)'
;MNKRSKVLLTAAVAIPMALGGVGTAYAAHYQDRALPGSTVAGQAVAGMTRDQVAASVRERAAALRLEVRAGGTTSSRSLAQLGYSVDVDATVDSVFAANRSWSSYATSLVTPRDVDAVVASDDSRVEAVATDLVAAAGKVGKDASVALAADKVSFAVTPAVAGATVDPASFQDVVERAATGLRPVTATLRFVTLDPAVTTAAAQKVADAANALVAHTVSVSDGEQPVVARPALKASWVTIPVTGGVPGAPTIDAAAVRSWVDSLAADAKSEPSDGLRNVSAAGDVLSIVDQKHDGRVVTNGAELAKAALAAMAGGKNYRGTFAYDIVAASWEDRTVAVGAEKLAYPAADGEKWIDVDLGAHTMTAYVGAKVVYGPVAMVNGAPKTPTRLGTFHVYYKNPLMTMRGSNADGSDYETPDVPWSTFFDGGIALHGAYWRSTFGYAASHGCVNLPVPVAKWVYDFAPIGTPVAVHS
;
A
#
# COMPACT_ATOMS: atom_id res chain seq x y z
N MET A 1 -100.56 -35.27 -52.74
CA MET A 1 -99.07 -35.36 -52.72
C MET A 1 -98.67 -36.78 -53.14
N ASN A 2 -98.01 -36.95 -54.30
CA ASN A 2 -97.71 -38.26 -54.89
C ASN A 2 -96.65 -39.05 -54.09
N LYS A 3 -96.71 -40.39 -54.13
CA LYS A 3 -95.77 -41.30 -53.44
C LYS A 3 -94.29 -40.99 -53.72
N ARG A 4 -93.94 -40.57 -54.95
CA ARG A 4 -92.57 -40.16 -55.34
C ARG A 4 -92.11 -38.86 -54.66
N SER A 5 -93.02 -37.92 -54.42
CA SER A 5 -92.74 -36.65 -53.73
C SER A 5 -92.42 -36.90 -52.25
N LYS A 6 -93.10 -37.86 -51.60
CA LYS A 6 -92.81 -38.25 -50.22
C LYS A 6 -91.42 -38.90 -50.11
N VAL A 7 -91.04 -39.83 -50.99
CA VAL A 7 -89.71 -40.48 -50.95
C VAL A 7 -88.57 -39.49 -51.20
N LEU A 8 -88.72 -38.56 -52.15
CA LEU A 8 -87.73 -37.50 -52.39
C LEU A 8 -87.63 -36.53 -51.21
N LEU A 9 -88.73 -36.14 -50.57
CA LEU A 9 -88.70 -35.28 -49.38
C LEU A 9 -88.09 -36.01 -48.17
N THR A 10 -88.40 -37.31 -48.00
CA THR A 10 -87.86 -38.12 -46.91
C THR A 10 -86.36 -38.36 -47.12
N ALA A 11 -85.89 -38.59 -48.35
CA ALA A 11 -84.47 -38.69 -48.67
C ALA A 11 -83.75 -37.33 -48.53
N ALA A 12 -84.37 -36.24 -48.98
CA ALA A 12 -83.84 -34.87 -48.85
C ALA A 12 -83.75 -34.40 -47.39
N VAL A 13 -84.45 -35.05 -46.46
CA VAL A 13 -84.41 -34.73 -45.02
C VAL A 13 -83.62 -35.78 -44.23
N ALA A 14 -83.71 -37.06 -44.58
CA ALA A 14 -83.01 -38.15 -43.91
C ALA A 14 -81.51 -38.20 -44.25
N ILE A 15 -81.10 -37.83 -45.48
CA ILE A 15 -79.68 -37.81 -45.84
C ILE A 15 -78.94 -36.67 -45.10
N PRO A 16 -79.44 -35.42 -45.04
CA PRO A 16 -78.84 -34.39 -44.20
C PRO A 16 -78.90 -34.70 -42.70
N MET A 17 -79.95 -35.38 -42.21
CA MET A 17 -80.00 -35.82 -40.81
C MET A 17 -79.01 -36.95 -40.51
N ALA A 18 -78.81 -37.90 -41.43
CA ALA A 18 -77.80 -38.95 -41.28
C ALA A 18 -76.38 -38.40 -41.41
N LEU A 19 -76.12 -37.50 -42.37
CA LEU A 19 -74.85 -36.79 -42.50
C LEU A 19 -74.60 -35.83 -41.33
N GLY A 20 -75.65 -35.19 -40.81
CA GLY A 20 -75.62 -34.38 -39.60
C GLY A 20 -75.38 -35.22 -38.34
N GLY A 21 -75.96 -36.41 -38.25
CA GLY A 21 -75.74 -37.39 -37.17
C GLY A 21 -74.33 -37.98 -37.17
N VAL A 22 -73.83 -38.36 -38.35
CA VAL A 22 -72.44 -38.81 -38.52
C VAL A 22 -71.46 -37.66 -38.27
N GLY A 23 -71.77 -36.45 -38.74
CA GLY A 23 -70.96 -35.25 -38.50
C GLY A 23 -70.93 -34.82 -37.03
N THR A 24 -72.04 -34.95 -36.30
CA THR A 24 -72.10 -34.66 -34.85
C THR A 24 -71.41 -35.73 -34.01
N ALA A 25 -71.55 -37.01 -34.35
CA ALA A 25 -70.79 -38.09 -33.71
C ALA A 25 -69.29 -37.97 -33.97
N TYR A 26 -68.90 -37.59 -35.19
CA TYR A 26 -67.53 -37.32 -35.58
C TYR A 26 -66.97 -36.09 -34.83
N ALA A 27 -67.73 -34.99 -34.77
CA ALA A 27 -67.33 -33.81 -34.02
C ALA A 27 -67.23 -34.07 -32.52
N ALA A 28 -68.12 -34.88 -31.94
CA ALA A 28 -68.05 -35.31 -30.54
C ALA A 28 -66.83 -36.21 -30.28
N HIS A 29 -66.50 -37.14 -31.19
CA HIS A 29 -65.31 -37.99 -31.07
C HIS A 29 -64.00 -37.19 -31.12
N TYR A 30 -63.96 -36.14 -31.95
CA TYR A 30 -62.80 -35.25 -32.11
C TYR A 30 -62.93 -33.95 -31.31
N GLN A 31 -63.84 -33.86 -30.34
CA GLN A 31 -63.94 -32.69 -29.48
C GLN A 31 -62.69 -32.55 -28.61
N ASP A 32 -62.27 -33.67 -28.02
CA ASP A 32 -61.10 -33.76 -27.12
C ASP A 32 -59.89 -34.44 -27.78
N ARG A 33 -59.93 -34.67 -29.10
CA ARG A 33 -58.84 -35.28 -29.87
C ARG A 33 -58.40 -34.37 -31.03
N ALA A 34 -57.12 -34.44 -31.37
CA ALA A 34 -56.59 -33.74 -32.53
C ALA A 34 -57.26 -34.26 -33.82
N LEU A 35 -57.66 -33.34 -34.70
CA LEU A 35 -58.35 -33.65 -35.95
C LEU A 35 -57.47 -34.49 -36.89
N PRO A 36 -58.06 -35.25 -37.83
CA PRO A 36 -57.31 -35.89 -38.90
C PRO A 36 -56.44 -34.90 -39.69
N GLY A 37 -55.26 -35.35 -40.09
CA GLY A 37 -54.27 -34.51 -40.76
C GLY A 37 -53.49 -33.58 -39.84
N SER A 38 -53.73 -33.59 -38.51
CA SER A 38 -52.94 -32.83 -37.55
C SER A 38 -51.56 -33.44 -37.33
N THR A 39 -50.52 -32.62 -37.53
CA THR A 39 -49.13 -32.90 -37.23
C THR A 39 -48.57 -31.82 -36.30
N VAL A 40 -47.62 -32.22 -35.45
CA VAL A 40 -46.76 -31.27 -34.73
C VAL A 40 -45.35 -31.45 -35.24
N ALA A 41 -44.76 -30.39 -35.80
CA ALA A 41 -43.44 -30.42 -36.43
C ALA A 41 -43.28 -31.55 -37.48
N GLY A 42 -44.33 -31.78 -38.28
CA GLY A 42 -44.39 -32.82 -39.30
C GLY A 42 -44.55 -34.26 -38.79
N GLN A 43 -44.82 -34.47 -37.50
CA GLN A 43 -45.12 -35.79 -36.94
C GLN A 43 -46.62 -35.92 -36.61
N ALA A 44 -47.24 -37.02 -37.02
CA ALA A 44 -48.68 -37.23 -36.86
C ALA A 44 -49.11 -37.25 -35.38
N VAL A 45 -50.09 -36.41 -35.05
CA VAL A 45 -50.76 -36.37 -33.74
C VAL A 45 -52.27 -36.58 -33.85
N ALA A 46 -52.78 -36.78 -35.07
CA ALA A 46 -54.20 -37.02 -35.32
C ALA A 46 -54.76 -38.15 -34.43
N GLY A 47 -55.91 -37.90 -33.80
CA GLY A 47 -56.58 -38.84 -32.90
C GLY A 47 -56.01 -38.90 -31.48
N MET A 48 -54.91 -38.20 -31.17
CA MET A 48 -54.38 -38.08 -29.82
C MET A 48 -55.21 -37.09 -28.98
N THR A 49 -55.35 -37.37 -27.69
CA THR A 49 -55.87 -36.42 -26.69
C THR A 49 -54.88 -35.31 -26.40
N ARG A 50 -55.34 -34.20 -25.79
CA ARG A 50 -54.46 -33.09 -25.38
C ARG A 50 -53.26 -33.56 -24.56
N ASP A 51 -53.48 -34.45 -23.59
CA ASP A 51 -52.41 -35.00 -22.74
C ASP A 51 -51.41 -35.85 -23.51
N GLN A 52 -51.89 -36.64 -24.48
CA GLN A 52 -51.02 -37.45 -25.34
C GLN A 52 -50.18 -36.59 -26.28
N VAL A 53 -50.74 -35.51 -26.84
CA VAL A 53 -49.97 -34.52 -27.61
C VAL A 53 -48.94 -33.84 -26.71
N ALA A 54 -49.33 -33.41 -25.50
CA ALA A 54 -48.43 -32.78 -24.54
C ALA A 54 -47.26 -33.70 -24.15
N ALA A 55 -47.55 -34.97 -23.83
CA ALA A 55 -46.54 -35.97 -23.51
C ALA A 55 -45.57 -36.21 -24.69
N SER A 56 -46.12 -36.33 -25.90
CA SER A 56 -45.30 -36.53 -27.10
C SER A 56 -44.40 -35.32 -27.41
N VAL A 57 -44.88 -34.10 -27.21
CA VAL A 57 -44.06 -32.88 -27.41
C VAL A 57 -42.97 -32.79 -26.34
N ARG A 58 -43.29 -33.07 -25.06
CA ARG A 58 -42.31 -33.09 -23.96
C ARG A 58 -41.19 -34.10 -24.20
N GLU A 59 -41.54 -35.33 -24.58
CA GLU A 59 -40.56 -36.39 -24.83
C GLU A 59 -39.62 -36.02 -25.97
N ARG A 60 -40.17 -35.49 -27.08
CA ARG A 60 -39.38 -35.06 -28.24
C ARG A 60 -38.49 -33.87 -27.92
N ALA A 61 -39.00 -32.87 -27.20
CA ALA A 61 -38.22 -31.72 -26.75
C ALA A 61 -37.09 -32.13 -25.80
N ALA A 62 -37.32 -33.09 -24.90
CA ALA A 62 -36.30 -33.61 -23.98
C ALA A 62 -35.24 -34.46 -24.68
N ALA A 63 -35.61 -35.21 -25.72
CA ALA A 63 -34.70 -36.02 -26.53
C ALA A 63 -33.89 -35.19 -27.53
N LEU A 64 -34.31 -33.95 -27.83
CA LEU A 64 -33.66 -33.10 -28.81
C LEU A 64 -32.26 -32.69 -28.35
N ARG A 65 -31.26 -33.02 -29.17
CA ARG A 65 -29.88 -32.57 -29.01
C ARG A 65 -29.45 -31.75 -30.22
N LEU A 66 -28.83 -30.61 -29.95
CA LEU A 66 -28.22 -29.74 -30.94
C LEU A 66 -26.71 -29.94 -30.91
N GLU A 67 -26.11 -30.07 -32.08
CA GLU A 67 -24.65 -29.97 -32.22
C GLU A 67 -24.29 -28.48 -32.36
N VAL A 68 -23.52 -27.97 -31.39
CA VAL A 68 -23.02 -26.60 -31.40
C VAL A 68 -21.54 -26.63 -31.76
N ARG A 69 -21.20 -26.01 -32.89
CA ARG A 69 -19.81 -25.82 -33.34
C ARG A 69 -19.34 -24.42 -33.00
N ALA A 70 -18.36 -24.33 -32.12
CA ALA A 70 -17.74 -23.10 -31.66
C ALA A 70 -16.26 -23.10 -32.08
N GLY A 71 -15.95 -22.53 -33.25
CA GLY A 71 -14.61 -22.62 -33.82
C GLY A 71 -14.25 -24.07 -34.19
N GLY A 72 -13.18 -24.62 -33.62
CA GLY A 72 -12.73 -26.00 -33.86
C GLY A 72 -13.41 -27.06 -32.98
N THR A 73 -14.21 -26.65 -32.00
CA THR A 73 -14.79 -27.53 -30.98
C THR A 73 -16.26 -27.81 -31.30
N THR A 74 -16.67 -29.08 -31.25
CA THR A 74 -18.07 -29.50 -31.40
C THR A 74 -18.59 -30.03 -30.06
N SER A 75 -19.76 -29.57 -29.63
CA SER A 75 -20.40 -30.05 -28.39
C SER A 75 -21.87 -30.37 -28.63
N SER A 76 -22.39 -31.39 -27.95
CA SER A 76 -23.82 -31.73 -27.98
C SER A 76 -24.51 -31.11 -26.77
N ARG A 77 -25.59 -30.35 -27.00
CA ARG A 77 -26.34 -29.62 -25.98
C ARG A 77 -27.85 -29.82 -26.15
N SER A 78 -28.59 -29.88 -25.05
CA SER A 78 -30.06 -29.85 -25.05
C SER A 78 -30.58 -28.41 -25.12
N LEU A 79 -31.86 -28.22 -25.50
CA LEU A 79 -32.50 -26.89 -25.50
C LEU A 79 -32.37 -26.19 -24.14
N ALA A 80 -32.64 -26.92 -23.05
CA ALA A 80 -32.58 -26.38 -21.69
C ALA A 80 -31.18 -25.90 -21.28
N GLN A 81 -30.13 -26.57 -21.79
CA GLN A 81 -28.74 -26.14 -21.60
C GLN A 81 -28.37 -24.92 -22.44
N LEU A 82 -29.13 -24.62 -23.48
CA LEU A 82 -28.94 -23.43 -24.33
C LEU A 82 -29.82 -22.25 -23.90
N GLY A 83 -30.65 -22.41 -22.85
CA GLY A 83 -31.58 -21.39 -22.38
C GLY A 83 -32.92 -21.37 -23.13
N TYR A 84 -33.25 -22.42 -23.90
CA TYR A 84 -34.49 -22.53 -24.65
C TYR A 84 -35.37 -23.65 -24.11
N SER A 85 -36.68 -23.51 -24.27
CA SER A 85 -37.68 -24.51 -23.91
C SER A 85 -38.82 -24.51 -24.93
N VAL A 86 -39.56 -25.61 -24.98
CA VAL A 86 -40.79 -25.69 -25.78
C VAL A 86 -41.96 -25.43 -24.86
N ASP A 87 -42.78 -24.43 -25.20
CA ASP A 87 -44.05 -24.17 -24.53
C ASP A 87 -45.07 -25.21 -25.00
N VAL A 88 -45.17 -26.28 -24.21
CA VAL A 88 -46.03 -27.43 -24.50
C VAL A 88 -47.49 -27.04 -24.50
N ASP A 89 -47.91 -26.17 -23.58
CA ASP A 89 -49.32 -25.82 -23.42
C ASP A 89 -49.78 -24.92 -24.56
N ALA A 90 -48.96 -23.94 -24.95
CA ALA A 90 -49.23 -23.10 -26.13
C ALA A 90 -49.18 -23.92 -27.44
N THR A 91 -48.29 -24.91 -27.54
CA THR A 91 -48.24 -25.83 -28.69
C THR A 91 -49.50 -26.68 -28.78
N VAL A 92 -49.95 -27.26 -27.66
CA VAL A 92 -51.20 -28.03 -27.60
C VAL A 92 -52.40 -27.14 -27.89
N ASP A 93 -52.46 -25.93 -27.36
CA ASP A 93 -53.53 -24.98 -27.68
C ASP A 93 -53.60 -24.66 -29.17
N SER A 94 -52.45 -24.51 -29.83
CA SER A 94 -52.37 -24.27 -31.27
C SER A 94 -52.87 -25.46 -32.09
N VAL A 95 -52.55 -26.70 -31.69
CA VAL A 95 -53.06 -27.93 -32.33
C VAL A 95 -54.58 -28.04 -32.23
N PHE A 96 -55.16 -27.66 -31.08
CA PHE A 96 -56.58 -27.80 -30.80
C PHE A 96 -57.40 -26.54 -31.10
N ALA A 97 -56.77 -25.44 -31.53
CA ALA A 97 -57.46 -24.21 -31.90
C ALA A 97 -58.52 -24.45 -33.00
N ALA A 98 -58.23 -25.36 -33.94
CA ALA A 98 -59.14 -25.76 -35.00
C ALA A 98 -60.43 -26.43 -34.49
N ASN A 99 -60.39 -27.10 -33.33
CA ASN A 99 -61.55 -27.77 -32.71
C ASN A 99 -62.61 -26.77 -32.21
N ARG A 100 -62.30 -25.47 -32.16
CA ARG A 100 -63.23 -24.41 -31.74
C ARG A 100 -64.21 -24.01 -32.85
N SER A 101 -64.00 -24.42 -34.10
CA SER A 101 -64.87 -24.10 -35.22
C SER A 101 -65.47 -25.35 -35.85
N TRP A 102 -66.81 -25.34 -36.00
CA TRP A 102 -67.56 -26.41 -36.66
C TRP A 102 -67.10 -26.67 -38.10
N SER A 103 -66.68 -25.63 -38.84
CA SER A 103 -66.22 -25.78 -40.23
C SER A 103 -64.93 -26.60 -40.36
N SER A 104 -64.10 -26.62 -39.31
CA SER A 104 -62.85 -27.38 -39.28
C SER A 104 -63.08 -28.89 -39.25
N TYR A 105 -64.20 -29.34 -38.67
CA TYR A 105 -64.59 -30.75 -38.65
C TYR A 105 -65.06 -31.22 -40.03
N ALA A 106 -65.67 -30.34 -40.83
CA ALA A 106 -66.14 -30.68 -42.17
C ALA A 106 -64.99 -30.81 -43.19
N THR A 107 -63.91 -30.05 -43.01
CA THR A 107 -62.73 -30.06 -43.90
C THR A 107 -61.56 -30.89 -43.35
N SER A 108 -61.73 -31.55 -42.20
CA SER A 108 -60.65 -32.22 -41.49
C SER A 108 -59.93 -33.30 -42.31
N LEU A 109 -60.67 -34.04 -43.13
CA LEU A 109 -60.16 -35.18 -43.90
C LEU A 109 -59.34 -34.80 -45.14
N VAL A 110 -59.37 -33.52 -45.57
CA VAL A 110 -58.74 -33.05 -46.81
C VAL A 110 -57.77 -31.88 -46.61
N THR A 111 -57.78 -31.25 -45.44
CA THR A 111 -56.87 -30.14 -45.11
C THR A 111 -55.75 -30.63 -44.19
N PRO A 112 -54.48 -30.64 -44.65
CA PRO A 112 -53.35 -30.88 -43.75
C PRO A 112 -53.20 -29.75 -42.74
N ARG A 113 -52.84 -30.08 -41.49
CA ARG A 113 -52.70 -29.13 -40.38
C ARG A 113 -51.38 -29.37 -39.66
N ASP A 114 -50.34 -28.66 -40.07
CA ASP A 114 -49.05 -28.69 -39.37
C ASP A 114 -48.96 -27.52 -38.40
N VAL A 115 -48.57 -27.82 -37.17
CA VAL A 115 -48.35 -26.83 -36.11
C VAL A 115 -46.92 -26.96 -35.62
N ASP A 116 -46.18 -25.87 -35.69
CA ASP A 116 -44.84 -25.80 -35.13
C ASP A 116 -44.90 -25.77 -33.60
N ALA A 117 -43.86 -26.30 -32.96
CA ALA A 117 -43.72 -26.17 -31.52
C ALA A 117 -43.47 -24.70 -31.14
N VAL A 118 -44.17 -24.20 -30.12
CA VAL A 118 -43.98 -22.84 -29.59
C VAL A 118 -42.72 -22.84 -28.72
N VAL A 119 -41.84 -21.87 -28.93
CA VAL A 119 -40.53 -21.79 -28.25
C VAL A 119 -40.53 -20.65 -27.24
N ALA A 120 -39.96 -20.88 -26.06
CA ALA A 120 -39.71 -19.88 -25.04
C ALA A 120 -38.21 -19.83 -24.69
N SER A 121 -37.68 -18.62 -24.46
CA SER A 121 -36.27 -18.39 -24.10
C SER A 121 -36.12 -17.76 -22.71
N ASP A 122 -35.01 -18.04 -22.06
CA ASP A 122 -34.54 -17.40 -20.82
C ASP A 122 -33.29 -16.57 -21.16
N ASP A 123 -33.46 -15.25 -21.27
CA ASP A 123 -32.42 -14.33 -21.75
C ASP A 123 -31.15 -14.37 -20.89
N SER A 124 -31.29 -14.50 -19.56
CA SER A 124 -30.14 -14.59 -18.64
C SER A 124 -29.36 -15.87 -18.84
N ARG A 125 -30.03 -16.99 -19.12
CA ARG A 125 -29.34 -18.25 -19.46
C ARG A 125 -28.69 -18.19 -20.82
N VAL A 126 -29.36 -17.61 -21.82
CA VAL A 126 -28.80 -17.45 -23.17
C VAL A 126 -27.50 -16.64 -23.11
N GLU A 127 -27.46 -15.57 -22.32
CA GLU A 127 -26.26 -14.75 -22.11
C GLU A 127 -25.13 -15.51 -21.40
N ALA A 128 -25.46 -16.28 -20.36
CA ALA A 128 -24.49 -17.13 -19.67
C ALA A 128 -23.88 -18.19 -20.61
N VAL A 129 -24.72 -18.85 -21.41
CA VAL A 129 -24.28 -19.84 -22.41
C VAL A 129 -23.41 -19.20 -23.48
N ALA A 130 -23.74 -18.00 -23.94
CA ALA A 130 -22.91 -17.27 -24.91
C ALA A 130 -21.51 -16.98 -24.35
N THR A 131 -21.43 -16.58 -23.08
CA THR A 131 -20.17 -16.33 -22.37
C THR A 131 -19.33 -17.61 -22.23
N ASP A 132 -19.96 -18.72 -21.85
CA ASP A 132 -19.30 -20.04 -21.77
C ASP A 132 -18.76 -20.50 -23.12
N LEU A 133 -19.51 -20.26 -24.21
CA LEU A 133 -19.10 -20.62 -25.57
C LEU A 133 -17.92 -19.77 -26.06
N VAL A 134 -17.88 -18.48 -25.72
CA VAL A 134 -16.74 -17.59 -25.99
C VAL A 134 -15.49 -18.06 -25.22
N ALA A 135 -15.67 -18.42 -23.94
CA ALA A 135 -14.59 -18.92 -23.10
C ALA A 135 -14.02 -20.25 -23.61
N ALA A 136 -14.88 -21.20 -23.96
CA ALA A 136 -14.49 -22.47 -24.55
C ALA A 136 -13.76 -22.32 -25.89
N ALA A 137 -14.05 -21.25 -26.63
CA ALA A 137 -13.37 -20.90 -27.88
C ALA A 137 -12.05 -20.14 -27.67
N GLY A 138 -11.66 -19.83 -26.43
CA GLY A 138 -10.44 -19.08 -26.11
C GLY A 138 -10.49 -17.62 -26.58
N LYS A 139 -11.69 -17.05 -26.80
CA LYS A 139 -11.88 -15.70 -27.35
C LYS A 139 -12.27 -14.66 -26.28
N VAL A 140 -11.90 -14.89 -25.03
CA VAL A 140 -12.18 -13.97 -23.91
C VAL A 140 -11.32 -12.72 -24.06
N GLY A 141 -11.98 -11.56 -24.15
CA GLY A 141 -11.29 -10.26 -24.18
C GLY A 141 -10.74 -9.88 -22.80
N LYS A 142 -9.81 -8.93 -22.79
CA LYS A 142 -9.28 -8.31 -21.57
C LYS A 142 -9.23 -6.80 -21.75
N ASP A 143 -9.73 -6.09 -20.75
CA ASP A 143 -9.62 -4.64 -20.70
C ASP A 143 -8.17 -4.18 -20.49
N ALA A 144 -7.86 -2.98 -21.00
CA ALA A 144 -6.60 -2.34 -20.67
C ALA A 144 -6.61 -1.93 -19.19
N SER A 145 -5.44 -1.98 -18.56
CA SER A 145 -5.26 -1.54 -17.18
C SER A 145 -4.08 -0.58 -17.05
N VAL A 146 -4.11 0.25 -16.01
CA VAL A 146 -3.03 1.18 -15.68
C VAL A 146 -2.52 0.83 -14.30
N ALA A 147 -1.20 0.71 -14.15
CA ALA A 147 -0.56 0.44 -12.88
C ALA A 147 0.77 1.19 -12.75
N LEU A 148 1.25 1.35 -11.52
CA LEU A 148 2.61 1.82 -11.27
C LEU A 148 3.60 0.84 -11.91
N ALA A 149 4.51 1.36 -12.72
CA ALA A 149 5.52 0.57 -13.42
C ALA A 149 6.54 -0.02 -12.44
N ALA A 150 7.28 -1.03 -12.90
CA ALA A 150 8.28 -1.73 -12.08
C ALA A 150 9.39 -0.81 -11.56
N ASP A 151 9.67 0.30 -12.27
CA ASP A 151 10.63 1.34 -11.88
C ASP A 151 10.14 2.20 -10.70
N LYS A 152 8.85 2.11 -10.35
CA LYS A 152 8.14 2.91 -9.34
C LYS A 152 8.20 4.42 -9.56
N VAL A 153 8.57 4.88 -10.76
CA VAL A 153 8.65 6.32 -11.08
C VAL A 153 7.63 6.75 -12.13
N SER A 154 6.95 5.80 -12.78
CA SER A 154 5.96 6.07 -13.82
C SER A 154 4.76 5.12 -13.75
N PHE A 155 3.69 5.46 -14.46
CA PHE A 155 2.52 4.62 -14.68
C PHE A 155 2.54 4.04 -16.10
N ALA A 156 2.31 2.73 -16.22
CA ALA A 156 2.34 1.99 -17.47
C ALA A 156 0.99 1.33 -17.75
N VAL A 157 0.70 1.17 -19.05
CA VAL A 157 -0.51 0.53 -19.55
C VAL A 157 -0.23 -0.94 -19.85
N THR A 158 -1.10 -1.83 -19.37
CA THR A 158 -1.24 -3.17 -19.96
C THR A 158 -2.28 -3.08 -21.08
N PRO A 159 -1.92 -3.32 -22.35
CA PRO A 159 -2.85 -3.15 -23.47
C PRO A 159 -4.09 -4.05 -23.39
N ALA A 160 -5.21 -3.55 -23.89
CA ALA A 160 -6.42 -4.34 -24.04
C ALA A 160 -6.24 -5.42 -25.11
N VAL A 161 -6.91 -6.55 -24.91
CA VAL A 161 -7.02 -7.63 -25.89
C VAL A 161 -8.48 -7.72 -26.29
N ALA A 162 -8.78 -7.47 -27.57
CA ALA A 162 -10.13 -7.58 -28.09
C ALA A 162 -10.66 -9.01 -27.89
N GLY A 163 -11.90 -9.10 -27.39
CA GLY A 163 -12.60 -10.38 -27.24
C GLY A 163 -13.45 -10.71 -28.44
N ALA A 164 -14.26 -11.75 -28.30
CA ALA A 164 -15.38 -11.98 -29.19
C ALA A 164 -16.65 -12.25 -28.40
N THR A 165 -17.79 -11.99 -29.02
CA THR A 165 -19.10 -12.45 -28.56
C THR A 165 -19.76 -13.30 -29.63
N VAL A 166 -20.77 -14.07 -29.26
CA VAL A 166 -21.57 -14.85 -30.20
C VAL A 166 -22.46 -13.88 -30.99
N ASP A 167 -22.45 -13.99 -32.32
CA ASP A 167 -23.40 -13.31 -33.18
C ASP A 167 -24.82 -13.87 -32.90
N PRO A 168 -25.74 -13.10 -32.31
CA PRO A 168 -27.05 -13.60 -31.90
C PRO A 168 -27.83 -14.23 -33.06
N ALA A 169 -27.76 -13.64 -34.26
CA ALA A 169 -28.46 -14.14 -35.44
C ALA A 169 -27.91 -15.50 -35.92
N SER A 170 -26.63 -15.78 -35.69
CA SER A 170 -26.02 -17.07 -36.05
C SER A 170 -26.47 -18.23 -35.17
N PHE A 171 -27.03 -17.91 -34.00
CA PHE A 171 -27.34 -18.87 -32.96
C PHE A 171 -28.86 -18.99 -32.74
N GLN A 172 -29.55 -17.87 -32.58
CA GLN A 172 -30.97 -17.81 -32.27
C GLN A 172 -31.83 -18.44 -33.37
N ASP A 173 -31.62 -18.04 -34.63
CA ASP A 173 -32.36 -18.58 -35.79
C ASP A 173 -32.20 -20.10 -35.97
N VAL A 174 -31.06 -20.67 -35.53
CA VAL A 174 -30.80 -22.11 -35.67
C VAL A 174 -31.44 -22.88 -34.52
N VAL A 175 -31.34 -22.37 -33.30
CA VAL A 175 -31.95 -23.00 -32.13
C VAL A 175 -33.48 -22.94 -32.22
N GLU A 176 -34.02 -21.81 -32.69
CA GLU A 176 -35.46 -21.64 -32.90
C GLU A 176 -35.99 -22.60 -33.96
N ARG A 177 -35.33 -22.74 -35.12
CA ARG A 177 -35.69 -23.74 -36.14
C ARG A 177 -35.62 -25.19 -35.65
N ALA A 178 -34.64 -25.52 -34.81
CA ALA A 178 -34.52 -26.85 -34.22
C ALA A 178 -35.64 -27.12 -33.22
N ALA A 179 -36.02 -26.11 -32.44
CA ALA A 179 -37.06 -26.19 -31.42
C ALA A 179 -38.46 -26.24 -32.04
N THR A 180 -38.79 -25.37 -33.01
CA THR A 180 -40.08 -25.36 -33.72
C THR A 180 -40.30 -26.65 -34.51
N GLY A 181 -39.25 -27.13 -35.18
CA GLY A 181 -39.26 -28.35 -35.98
C GLY A 181 -39.02 -29.65 -35.20
N LEU A 182 -38.76 -29.59 -33.89
CA LEU A 182 -38.43 -30.73 -33.02
C LEU A 182 -37.45 -31.74 -33.65
N ARG A 183 -36.46 -31.25 -34.39
CA ARG A 183 -35.50 -32.06 -35.16
C ARG A 183 -34.07 -31.64 -34.85
N PRO A 184 -33.12 -32.59 -34.77
CA PRO A 184 -31.72 -32.25 -34.59
C PRO A 184 -31.23 -31.35 -35.73
N VAL A 185 -30.62 -30.22 -35.38
CA VAL A 185 -29.97 -29.31 -36.32
C VAL A 185 -28.57 -29.02 -35.78
N THR A 186 -27.62 -28.86 -36.70
CA THR A 186 -26.28 -28.38 -36.35
C THR A 186 -26.25 -26.85 -36.40
N ALA A 187 -25.89 -26.23 -35.29
CA ALA A 187 -25.64 -24.80 -35.19
C ALA A 187 -24.15 -24.51 -35.30
N THR A 188 -23.77 -23.71 -36.30
CA THR A 188 -22.40 -23.20 -36.45
C THR A 188 -22.36 -21.77 -35.95
N LEU A 189 -21.75 -21.56 -34.79
CA LEU A 189 -21.65 -20.24 -34.19
C LEU A 189 -20.72 -19.34 -34.99
N ARG A 190 -21.18 -18.11 -35.25
CA ARG A 190 -20.30 -17.03 -35.70
C ARG A 190 -19.94 -16.18 -34.49
N PHE A 191 -18.68 -15.76 -34.47
CA PHE A 191 -18.16 -14.87 -33.45
C PHE A 191 -17.91 -13.51 -34.09
N VAL A 192 -18.41 -12.46 -33.45
CA VAL A 192 -18.10 -11.07 -33.81
C VAL A 192 -17.17 -10.47 -32.76
N THR A 193 -16.32 -9.54 -33.18
CA THR A 193 -15.40 -8.86 -32.27
C THR A 193 -16.18 -8.12 -31.20
N LEU A 194 -15.78 -8.29 -29.94
CA LEU A 194 -16.26 -7.50 -28.82
C LEU A 194 -15.15 -6.54 -28.41
N ASP A 195 -15.42 -5.25 -28.57
CA ASP A 195 -14.48 -4.22 -28.15
C ASP A 195 -14.32 -4.22 -26.62
N PRO A 196 -13.10 -4.02 -26.11
CA PRO A 196 -12.86 -3.93 -24.67
C PRO A 196 -13.58 -2.71 -24.08
N ALA A 197 -14.14 -2.86 -22.89
CA ALA A 197 -14.79 -1.77 -22.17
C ALA A 197 -13.79 -0.65 -21.84
N VAL A 198 -12.53 -1.01 -21.57
CA VAL A 198 -11.42 -0.05 -21.46
C VAL A 198 -10.44 -0.28 -22.60
N THR A 199 -10.42 0.65 -23.56
CA THR A 199 -9.48 0.61 -24.67
C THR A 199 -8.06 0.97 -24.22
N THR A 200 -7.05 0.45 -24.93
CA THR A 200 -5.63 0.83 -24.71
C THR A 200 -5.44 2.34 -24.80
N ALA A 201 -6.12 3.03 -25.71
CA ALA A 201 -6.03 4.49 -25.86
C ALA A 201 -6.63 5.24 -24.66
N ALA A 202 -7.73 4.76 -24.09
CA ALA A 202 -8.32 5.35 -22.88
C ALA A 202 -7.40 5.15 -21.67
N ALA A 203 -6.87 3.94 -21.48
CA ALA A 203 -5.89 3.66 -20.43
C ALA A 203 -4.62 4.50 -20.59
N GLN A 204 -4.14 4.71 -21.82
CA GLN A 204 -2.98 5.56 -22.09
C GLN A 204 -3.21 7.01 -21.65
N LYS A 205 -4.39 7.59 -21.92
CA LYS A 205 -4.71 8.94 -21.44
C LYS A 205 -4.65 9.05 -19.92
N VAL A 206 -5.09 8.02 -19.19
CA VAL A 206 -5.02 7.98 -17.72
C VAL A 206 -3.58 7.85 -17.25
N ALA A 207 -2.78 6.98 -17.86
CA ALA A 207 -1.36 6.83 -17.56
C ALA A 207 -0.58 8.14 -17.83
N ASP A 208 -0.83 8.80 -18.95
CA ASP A 208 -0.21 10.08 -19.31
C ASP A 208 -0.58 11.17 -18.31
N ALA A 209 -1.85 11.25 -17.90
CA ALA A 209 -2.29 12.19 -16.87
C ALA A 209 -1.59 11.91 -15.51
N ALA A 210 -1.44 10.65 -15.12
CA ALA A 210 -0.74 10.26 -13.90
C ALA A 210 0.75 10.63 -13.97
N ASN A 211 1.40 10.36 -15.10
CA ASN A 211 2.80 10.70 -15.35
C ASN A 211 3.03 12.22 -15.39
N ALA A 212 2.08 13.00 -15.90
CA ALA A 212 2.13 14.45 -15.86
C ALA A 212 2.17 14.98 -14.42
N LEU A 213 1.35 14.43 -13.51
CA LEU A 213 1.40 14.79 -12.08
C LEU A 213 2.78 14.50 -11.46
N VAL A 214 3.40 13.38 -11.81
CA VAL A 214 4.73 12.98 -11.30
C VAL A 214 5.85 13.85 -11.87
N ALA A 215 5.71 14.36 -13.10
CA ALA A 215 6.76 15.13 -13.78
C ALA A 215 7.10 16.46 -13.07
N HIS A 216 6.14 17.07 -12.37
CA HIS A 216 6.35 18.35 -11.72
C HIS A 216 7.29 18.28 -10.52
N THR A 217 8.19 19.26 -10.40
CA THR A 217 9.15 19.33 -9.30
C THR A 217 8.47 19.87 -8.06
N VAL A 218 8.66 19.21 -6.92
CA VAL A 218 8.17 19.64 -5.61
C VAL A 218 9.37 19.69 -4.68
N SER A 219 9.56 20.83 -4.02
CA SER A 219 10.69 21.02 -3.13
C SER A 219 10.33 21.86 -1.91
N VAL A 220 10.94 21.54 -0.77
CA VAL A 220 10.81 22.29 0.47
C VAL A 220 12.21 22.56 1.01
N SER A 221 12.48 23.80 1.41
CA SER A 221 13.74 24.25 2.00
C SER A 221 13.54 24.61 3.46
N ASP A 222 14.55 24.33 4.27
CA ASP A 222 14.63 24.70 5.67
C ASP A 222 15.34 26.06 5.88
N GLY A 223 15.65 26.78 4.80
CA GLY A 223 16.53 27.95 4.77
C GLY A 223 17.82 27.70 3.97
N GLU A 224 18.17 26.43 3.74
CA GLU A 224 19.34 26.03 2.96
C GLU A 224 18.95 25.41 1.60
N GLN A 225 19.72 24.41 1.14
CA GLN A 225 19.46 23.70 -0.10
C GLN A 225 18.09 23.00 -0.05
N PRO A 226 17.22 23.23 -1.04
CA PRO A 226 15.88 22.65 -1.03
C PRO A 226 15.94 21.12 -1.20
N VAL A 227 15.20 20.41 -0.35
CA VAL A 227 14.97 18.98 -0.51
C VAL A 227 13.93 18.76 -1.59
N VAL A 228 14.34 18.12 -2.69
CA VAL A 228 13.47 17.82 -3.83
C VAL A 228 12.84 16.44 -3.66
N ALA A 229 11.51 16.36 -3.77
CA ALA A 229 10.78 15.09 -3.76
C ALA A 229 11.21 14.22 -4.95
N ARG A 230 11.77 13.05 -4.65
CA ARG A 230 12.25 12.11 -5.67
C ARG A 230 11.08 11.62 -6.55
N PRO A 231 11.30 11.30 -7.84
CA PRO A 231 10.25 10.80 -8.73
C PRO A 231 9.46 9.62 -8.16
N ALA A 232 10.15 8.65 -7.53
CA ALA A 232 9.49 7.47 -6.97
C ALA A 232 8.54 7.81 -5.80
N LEU A 233 8.92 8.80 -4.99
CA LEU A 233 8.08 9.28 -3.90
C LEU A 233 6.85 10.02 -4.42
N LYS A 234 7.02 10.87 -5.45
CA LYS A 234 5.88 11.54 -6.10
C LYS A 234 4.93 10.54 -6.76
N ALA A 235 5.46 9.50 -7.41
CA ALA A 235 4.66 8.45 -8.02
C ALA A 235 3.86 7.66 -6.97
N SER A 236 4.41 7.44 -5.77
CA SER A 236 3.68 6.81 -4.66
C SER A 236 2.57 7.67 -4.06
N TRP A 237 2.53 8.97 -4.38
CA TRP A 237 1.43 9.85 -3.98
C TRP A 237 0.26 9.79 -4.95
N VAL A 238 0.43 9.24 -6.16
CA VAL A 238 -0.63 9.22 -7.16
C VAL A 238 -1.51 7.99 -7.00
N THR A 239 -2.82 8.21 -6.90
CA THR A 239 -3.85 7.18 -6.82
C THR A 239 -4.77 7.24 -8.04
N ILE A 240 -5.04 6.10 -8.66
CA ILE A 240 -5.98 5.97 -9.78
C ILE A 240 -7.20 5.19 -9.26
N PRO A 241 -8.34 5.85 -8.99
CA PRO A 241 -9.54 5.15 -8.55
C PRO A 241 -10.06 4.24 -9.66
N VAL A 242 -10.57 3.06 -9.32
CA VAL A 242 -11.16 2.13 -10.29
C VAL A 242 -12.62 1.90 -9.92
N THR A 243 -13.54 2.19 -10.84
CA THR A 243 -14.98 1.98 -10.64
C THR A 243 -15.49 1.02 -11.70
N GLY A 244 -16.03 -0.13 -11.29
CA GLY A 244 -16.53 -1.15 -12.23
C GLY A 244 -15.46 -1.65 -13.22
N GLY A 245 -14.18 -1.67 -12.82
CA GLY A 245 -13.06 -2.05 -13.70
C GLY A 245 -12.49 -0.92 -14.56
N VAL A 246 -13.12 0.26 -14.58
CA VAL A 246 -12.68 1.41 -15.37
C VAL A 246 -11.77 2.33 -14.53
N PRO A 247 -10.53 2.61 -14.99
CA PRO A 247 -9.67 3.60 -14.35
C PRO A 247 -10.24 5.02 -14.47
N GLY A 248 -10.39 5.70 -13.34
CA GLY A 248 -10.81 7.10 -13.25
C GLY A 248 -9.64 8.08 -13.37
N ALA A 249 -9.91 9.36 -13.12
CA ALA A 249 -8.89 10.40 -13.15
C ALA A 249 -7.86 10.21 -12.01
N PRO A 250 -6.55 10.32 -12.29
CA PRO A 250 -5.53 10.21 -11.25
C PRO A 250 -5.64 11.38 -10.26
N THR A 251 -5.44 11.08 -8.98
CA THR A 251 -5.50 12.03 -7.87
C THR A 251 -4.23 11.92 -7.03
N ILE A 252 -3.96 12.93 -6.21
CA ILE A 252 -2.79 12.94 -5.31
C ILE A 252 -3.28 12.70 -3.88
N ASP A 253 -2.65 11.75 -3.20
CA ASP A 253 -2.85 11.46 -1.80
C ASP A 253 -2.32 12.63 -0.93
N ALA A 254 -3.26 13.43 -0.42
CA ALA A 254 -2.97 14.56 0.44
C ALA A 254 -2.24 14.15 1.73
N ALA A 255 -2.54 12.97 2.28
CA ALA A 255 -1.91 12.50 3.51
C ALA A 255 -0.46 12.12 3.27
N ALA A 256 -0.14 11.51 2.12
CA ALA A 256 1.23 11.17 1.76
C ALA A 256 2.11 12.42 1.53
N VAL A 257 1.58 13.45 0.87
CA VAL A 257 2.27 14.75 0.72
C VAL A 257 2.47 15.41 2.09
N ARG A 258 1.44 15.40 2.95
CA ARG A 258 1.52 15.94 4.31
C ARG A 258 2.58 15.24 5.14
N SER A 259 2.60 13.91 5.12
CA SER A 259 3.57 13.08 5.84
C SER A 259 5.00 13.36 5.40
N TRP A 260 5.24 13.61 4.11
CA TRP A 260 6.57 13.98 3.63
C TRP A 260 7.00 15.37 4.12
N VAL A 261 6.12 16.36 4.07
CA VAL A 261 6.44 17.69 4.61
C VAL A 261 6.66 17.65 6.12
N ASP A 262 5.88 16.84 6.85
CA ASP A 262 6.05 16.65 8.29
C ASP A 262 7.37 15.97 8.66
N SER A 263 7.84 15.00 7.86
CA SER A 263 9.17 14.42 8.10
C SER A 263 10.27 15.46 7.91
N LEU A 264 10.18 16.29 6.87
CA LEU A 264 11.14 17.38 6.66
C LEU A 264 11.06 18.44 7.78
N ALA A 265 9.86 18.72 8.30
CA ALA A 265 9.69 19.65 9.41
C ALA A 265 10.27 19.11 10.72
N ALA A 266 10.16 17.80 10.95
CA ALA A 266 10.78 17.12 12.10
C ALA A 266 12.31 17.16 12.01
N ASP A 267 12.88 16.90 10.83
CA ASP A 267 14.33 16.98 10.60
C ASP A 267 14.86 18.41 10.75
N ALA A 268 14.04 19.42 10.41
CA ALA A 268 14.40 20.83 10.55
C ALA A 268 14.29 21.36 11.99
N LYS A 269 13.58 20.66 12.89
CA LYS A 269 13.42 21.05 14.29
C LYS A 269 14.76 20.89 15.02
N SER A 270 15.14 21.89 15.80
CA SER A 270 16.23 21.77 16.78
C SER A 270 15.71 22.13 18.17
N GLU A 271 16.14 21.37 19.18
CA GLU A 271 15.85 21.70 20.57
C GLU A 271 16.89 22.70 21.09
N PRO A 272 16.49 23.67 21.93
CA PRO A 272 17.45 24.58 22.54
C PRO A 272 18.41 23.81 23.45
N SER A 273 19.68 24.22 23.44
CA SER A 273 20.66 23.77 24.44
C SER A 273 21.09 24.97 25.27
N ASP A 274 20.81 24.90 26.56
CA ASP A 274 21.23 25.93 27.51
C ASP A 274 22.76 26.02 27.55
N GLY A 275 23.26 27.23 27.71
CA GLY A 275 24.68 27.50 27.85
C GLY A 275 25.08 27.60 29.32
N LEU A 276 26.34 27.32 29.62
CA LEU A 276 26.91 27.49 30.95
C LEU A 276 27.94 28.61 30.91
N ARG A 277 27.84 29.56 31.84
CA ARG A 277 28.83 30.62 31.99
C ARG A 277 29.24 30.81 33.44
N ASN A 278 30.50 31.16 33.62
CA ASN A 278 31.04 31.58 34.91
C ASN A 278 30.72 33.05 35.12
N VAL A 279 30.17 33.38 36.29
CA VAL A 279 29.88 34.76 36.69
C VAL A 279 30.59 35.13 37.99
N SER A 280 30.87 36.41 38.17
CA SER A 280 31.37 36.95 39.43
C SER A 280 30.27 36.92 40.50
N ALA A 281 30.63 37.15 41.77
CA ALA A 281 29.65 37.32 42.84
C ALA A 281 28.70 38.52 42.61
N ALA A 282 29.07 39.48 41.76
CA ALA A 282 28.23 40.60 41.36
C ALA A 282 27.33 40.29 40.14
N GLY A 283 27.47 39.10 39.53
CA GLY A 283 26.73 38.67 38.34
C GLY A 283 27.40 39.05 37.01
N ASP A 284 28.61 39.60 37.04
CA ASP A 284 29.35 39.93 35.81
C ASP A 284 29.84 38.64 35.14
N VAL A 285 29.66 38.52 33.82
CA VAL A 285 30.13 37.35 33.07
C VAL A 285 31.66 37.34 33.02
N LEU A 286 32.27 36.28 33.54
CA LEU A 286 33.72 36.08 33.56
C LEU A 286 34.18 35.25 32.35
N SER A 287 33.50 34.13 32.08
CA SER A 287 33.80 33.28 30.92
C SER A 287 32.59 32.44 30.51
N ILE A 288 32.54 32.06 29.23
CA ILE A 288 31.56 31.11 28.71
C ILE A 288 32.19 29.72 28.76
N VAL A 289 31.58 28.81 29.50
CA VAL A 289 32.01 27.41 29.62
C VAL A 289 31.44 26.61 28.45
N ASP A 290 30.12 26.71 28.25
CA ASP A 290 29.41 26.11 27.14
C ASP A 290 28.50 27.15 26.49
N GLN A 291 28.57 27.27 25.17
CA GLN A 291 27.77 28.23 24.41
C GLN A 291 26.32 27.76 24.34
N LYS A 292 25.36 28.67 24.60
CA LYS A 292 23.95 28.35 24.37
C LYS A 292 23.63 28.32 22.87
N HIS A 293 22.73 27.43 22.47
CA HIS A 293 22.21 27.34 21.11
C HIS A 293 20.69 27.36 21.14
N ASP A 294 20.08 28.34 20.48
CA ASP A 294 18.62 28.44 20.41
C ASP A 294 18.05 27.30 19.54
N GLY A 295 16.88 26.81 19.94
CA GLY A 295 16.10 25.85 19.18
C GLY A 295 15.23 26.52 18.13
N ARG A 296 14.68 25.72 17.22
CA ARG A 296 13.70 26.20 16.23
C ARG A 296 12.59 25.17 16.01
N VAL A 297 11.36 25.66 15.83
CA VAL A 297 10.20 24.83 15.53
C VAL A 297 9.52 25.34 14.27
N VAL A 298 9.19 24.44 13.35
CA VAL A 298 8.49 24.77 12.09
C VAL A 298 7.05 25.16 12.36
N THR A 299 6.59 26.28 11.80
CA THR A 299 5.24 26.82 12.03
C THR A 299 4.30 26.71 10.84
N ASN A 300 4.82 26.57 9.61
CA ASN A 300 4.03 26.62 8.38
C ASN A 300 3.95 25.29 7.60
N GLY A 301 4.37 24.17 8.20
CA GLY A 301 4.44 22.87 7.50
C GLY A 301 3.10 22.43 6.89
N ALA A 302 1.98 22.67 7.58
CA ALA A 302 0.64 22.30 7.09
C ALA A 302 0.25 23.11 5.84
N GLU A 303 0.54 24.41 5.86
CA GLU A 303 0.28 25.30 4.73
C GLU A 303 1.16 24.98 3.52
N LEU A 304 2.43 24.61 3.74
CA LEU A 304 3.31 24.18 2.65
C LEU A 304 2.82 22.87 2.01
N ALA A 305 2.39 21.89 2.81
CA ALA A 305 1.83 20.64 2.28
C ALA A 305 0.58 20.89 1.42
N LYS A 306 -0.33 21.75 1.89
CA LYS A 306 -1.53 22.15 1.16
C LYS A 306 -1.20 22.87 -0.15
N ALA A 307 -0.23 23.80 -0.12
CA ALA A 307 0.20 24.54 -1.30
C ALA A 307 0.93 23.63 -2.31
N ALA A 308 1.73 22.68 -1.84
CA ALA A 308 2.37 21.67 -2.69
C ALA A 308 1.34 20.80 -3.40
N LEU A 309 0.34 20.29 -2.66
CA LEU A 309 -0.76 19.50 -3.21
C LEU A 309 -1.52 20.28 -4.29
N ALA A 310 -1.90 21.53 -4.00
CA ALA A 310 -2.61 22.39 -4.96
C ALA A 310 -1.77 22.68 -6.22
N ALA A 311 -0.46 22.90 -6.08
CA ALA A 311 0.43 23.10 -7.21
C ALA A 311 0.55 21.85 -8.08
N MET A 312 0.75 20.67 -7.47
CA MET A 312 0.83 19.42 -8.20
C MET A 312 -0.49 19.09 -8.92
N ALA A 313 -1.64 19.22 -8.25
CA ALA A 313 -2.95 19.00 -8.84
C ALA A 313 -3.24 19.99 -10.00
N GLY A 314 -2.68 21.20 -9.92
CA GLY A 314 -2.75 22.21 -10.97
C GLY A 314 -1.67 22.08 -12.06
N GLY A 315 -0.84 21.03 -12.05
CA GLY A 315 0.20 20.81 -13.04
C GLY A 315 1.35 21.82 -12.98
N LYS A 316 1.76 22.24 -11.78
CA LYS A 316 2.79 23.25 -11.55
C LYS A 316 3.91 22.73 -10.67
N ASN A 317 5.12 23.23 -10.91
CA ASN A 317 6.24 23.05 -9.99
C ASN A 317 5.95 23.82 -8.69
N TYR A 318 6.46 23.30 -7.56
CA TYR A 318 6.32 23.89 -6.24
C TYR A 318 7.66 24.02 -5.52
N ARG A 319 7.85 25.17 -4.88
CA ARG A 319 8.94 25.41 -3.92
C ARG A 319 8.37 26.14 -2.70
N GLY A 320 8.53 25.53 -1.53
CA GLY A 320 8.20 26.12 -0.24
C GLY A 320 9.44 26.32 0.63
N THR A 321 9.37 27.25 1.58
CA THR A 321 10.41 27.44 2.60
C THR A 321 9.74 27.41 3.97
N PHE A 322 10.32 26.66 4.91
CA PHE A 322 9.83 26.63 6.29
C PHE A 322 9.99 27.99 6.96
N ALA A 323 8.97 28.35 7.73
CA ALA A 323 9.02 29.43 8.70
C ALA A 323 9.21 28.82 10.09
N TYR A 324 9.91 29.54 10.96
CA TYR A 324 10.28 29.06 12.28
C TYR A 324 9.89 30.04 13.37
N ASP A 325 9.49 29.49 14.50
CA ASP A 325 9.58 30.16 15.79
C ASP A 325 10.90 29.74 16.45
N ILE A 326 11.62 30.71 16.99
CA ILE A 326 12.85 30.48 17.74
C ILE A 326 12.50 30.18 19.18
N VAL A 327 12.98 29.04 19.67
CA VAL A 327 12.88 28.67 21.08
C VAL A 327 14.20 29.07 21.74
N ALA A 328 14.18 30.20 22.45
CA ALA A 328 15.38 30.74 23.08
C ALA A 328 15.94 29.77 24.12
N ALA A 329 17.24 29.47 24.03
CA ALA A 329 17.98 28.80 25.09
C ALA A 329 18.29 29.77 26.22
N SER A 330 18.46 29.22 27.42
CA SER A 330 18.79 29.95 28.63
C SER A 330 20.29 29.90 28.95
N TRP A 331 20.72 30.76 29.88
CA TRP A 331 22.03 30.68 30.50
C TRP A 331 21.89 30.09 31.89
N GLU A 332 22.71 29.09 32.19
CA GLU A 332 23.00 28.67 33.55
C GLU A 332 24.24 29.44 34.05
N ASP A 333 24.10 30.08 35.21
CA ASP A 333 25.15 30.88 35.81
C ASP A 333 25.84 30.08 36.92
N ARG A 334 27.12 29.78 36.72
CA ARG A 334 27.98 29.24 37.78
C ARG A 334 28.74 30.38 38.44
N THR A 335 28.36 30.71 39.67
CA THR A 335 29.04 31.77 40.43
C THR A 335 30.43 31.29 40.88
N VAL A 336 31.47 32.00 40.45
CA VAL A 336 32.86 31.76 40.83
C VAL A 336 33.12 32.33 42.23
N ALA A 337 33.87 31.60 43.05
CA ALA A 337 34.27 32.06 44.38
C ALA A 337 35.11 33.34 44.27
N VAL A 338 34.89 34.30 45.18
CA VAL A 338 35.65 35.55 45.21
C VAL A 338 37.15 35.26 45.35
N GLY A 339 37.95 35.77 44.41
CA GLY A 339 39.37 35.54 44.30
C GLY A 339 39.75 34.38 43.37
N ALA A 340 38.84 33.43 43.09
CA ALA A 340 39.10 32.32 42.19
C ALA A 340 39.14 32.75 40.72
N GLU A 341 38.60 33.91 40.37
CA GLU A 341 38.67 34.47 39.01
C GLU A 341 40.10 34.76 38.54
N LYS A 342 41.07 34.80 39.46
CA LYS A 342 42.50 35.02 39.17
C LYS A 342 43.33 33.74 39.27
N LEU A 343 42.71 32.62 39.61
CA LEU A 343 43.38 31.33 39.75
C LEU A 343 43.36 30.56 38.43
N ALA A 344 44.18 29.51 38.34
CA ALA A 344 44.25 28.65 37.16
C ALA A 344 42.92 27.95 36.82
N TYR A 345 42.02 27.84 37.82
CA TYR A 345 40.67 27.32 37.66
C TYR A 345 39.66 28.22 38.38
N PRO A 346 38.64 28.74 37.68
CA PRO A 346 37.61 29.60 38.27
C PRO A 346 36.58 28.75 39.02
N ALA A 347 36.98 28.23 40.18
CA ALA A 347 36.17 27.35 41.01
C ALA A 347 34.97 28.08 41.62
N ALA A 348 33.82 27.41 41.71
CA ALA A 348 32.70 27.84 42.52
C ALA A 348 33.01 27.76 44.02
N ASP A 349 32.20 28.43 44.85
CA ASP A 349 32.39 28.33 46.30
C ASP A 349 32.18 26.89 46.79
N GLY A 350 33.07 26.42 47.66
CA GLY A 350 33.08 25.02 48.12
C GLY A 350 33.57 23.98 47.09
N GLU A 351 33.85 24.36 45.84
CA GLU A 351 34.32 23.42 44.81
C GLU A 351 35.77 23.01 45.06
N LYS A 352 36.01 21.70 45.18
CA LYS A 352 37.35 21.14 45.33
C LYS A 352 38.05 21.08 43.99
N TRP A 353 39.30 21.52 43.91
CA TRP A 353 40.12 21.35 42.72
C TRP A 353 41.62 21.29 43.07
N ILE A 354 42.43 20.83 42.12
CA ILE A 354 43.88 20.70 42.26
C ILE A 354 44.57 21.54 41.21
N ASP A 355 45.48 22.37 41.66
CA ASP A 355 46.40 23.17 40.86
C ASP A 355 47.72 22.43 40.69
N VAL A 356 48.18 22.30 39.46
CA VAL A 356 49.48 21.71 39.11
C VAL A 356 50.24 22.74 38.28
N ASP A 357 51.14 23.46 38.93
CA ASP A 357 52.00 24.46 38.32
C ASP A 357 53.32 23.80 37.90
N LEU A 358 53.48 23.61 36.59
CA LEU A 358 54.65 22.98 35.98
C LEU A 358 55.88 23.90 35.96
N GLY A 359 55.68 25.22 35.98
CA GLY A 359 56.76 26.21 36.00
C GLY A 359 57.40 26.33 37.38
N ALA A 360 56.57 26.28 38.43
CA ALA A 360 57.02 26.26 39.82
C ALA A 360 57.36 24.86 40.35
N HIS A 361 57.02 23.79 39.62
CA HIS A 361 57.12 22.40 40.06
C HIS A 361 56.36 22.14 41.37
N THR A 362 55.16 22.70 41.51
CA THR A 362 54.31 22.54 42.69
C THR A 362 52.92 22.01 42.40
N MET A 363 52.30 21.42 43.43
CA MET A 363 50.89 21.06 43.46
C MET A 363 50.22 21.73 44.67
N THR A 364 49.05 22.32 44.46
CA THR A 364 48.25 22.96 45.51
C THR A 364 46.80 22.50 45.41
N ALA A 365 46.18 22.14 46.53
CA ALA A 365 44.76 21.78 46.57
C ALA A 365 43.93 22.93 47.12
N TYR A 366 42.79 23.18 46.50
CA TYR A 366 41.91 24.31 46.78
C TYR A 366 40.47 23.86 47.05
N VAL A 367 39.75 24.66 47.85
CA VAL A 367 38.29 24.65 47.96
C VAL A 367 37.80 26.06 47.64
N GLY A 368 37.10 26.24 46.52
CA GLY A 368 36.86 27.56 45.93
C GLY A 368 38.17 28.29 45.67
N ALA A 369 38.31 29.49 46.25
CA ALA A 369 39.55 30.28 46.19
C ALA A 369 40.56 29.95 47.32
N LYS A 370 40.19 29.10 48.28
CA LYS A 370 40.99 28.87 49.49
C LYS A 370 41.95 27.69 49.30
N VAL A 371 43.25 27.93 49.50
CA VAL A 371 44.24 26.86 49.64
C VAL A 371 43.92 26.03 50.88
N VAL A 372 43.75 24.72 50.69
CA VAL A 372 43.55 23.76 51.78
C VAL A 372 44.75 22.85 52.00
N TYR A 373 45.64 22.72 51.02
CA TYR A 373 46.89 21.96 51.14
C TYR A 373 47.92 22.42 50.10
N GLY A 374 49.20 22.52 50.50
CA GLY A 374 50.28 22.99 49.64
C GLY A 374 50.58 24.49 49.74
N PRO A 375 51.37 25.05 48.81
CA PRO A 375 52.01 24.38 47.67
C PRO A 375 53.00 23.31 48.11
N VAL A 376 53.01 22.17 47.42
CA VAL A 376 53.94 21.05 47.67
C VAL A 376 54.82 20.85 46.45
N ALA A 377 56.13 20.75 46.64
CA ALA A 377 57.06 20.38 45.57
C ALA A 377 56.69 18.99 45.02
N MET A 378 56.60 18.89 43.69
CA MET A 378 56.25 17.66 42.97
C MET A 378 57.31 17.36 41.90
N VAL A 379 57.22 16.19 41.26
CA VAL A 379 58.01 15.88 40.06
C VAL A 379 57.08 15.57 38.88
N ASN A 380 57.02 16.48 37.93
CA ASN A 380 56.22 16.35 36.70
C ASN A 380 57.01 15.69 35.56
N GLY A 381 56.32 15.51 34.43
CA GLY A 381 56.86 14.91 33.23
C GLY A 381 58.10 15.63 32.71
N ALA A 382 59.13 14.85 32.34
CA ALA A 382 60.32 15.37 31.67
C ALA A 382 59.98 15.99 30.30
N PRO A 383 60.85 16.82 29.69
CA PRO A 383 60.57 17.44 28.39
C PRO A 383 60.21 16.45 27.26
N LYS A 384 60.75 15.23 27.31
CA LYS A 384 60.46 14.17 26.31
C LYS A 384 59.18 13.37 26.62
N THR A 385 58.65 13.47 27.83
CA THR A 385 57.44 12.80 28.30
C THR A 385 56.66 13.75 29.22
N PRO A 386 56.17 14.88 28.65
CA PRO A 386 55.66 15.98 29.45
C PRO A 386 54.32 15.64 30.09
N THR A 387 54.06 16.26 31.25
CA THR A 387 52.69 16.37 31.78
C THR A 387 51.92 17.33 30.87
N ARG A 388 50.74 16.92 30.38
CA ARG A 388 49.97 17.74 29.44
C ARG A 388 49.31 18.92 30.15
N LEU A 389 49.32 20.09 29.51
CA LEU A 389 48.62 21.29 29.97
C LEU A 389 47.11 21.16 29.70
N GLY A 390 46.29 21.74 30.56
CA GLY A 390 44.84 21.76 30.41
C GLY A 390 44.09 21.65 31.73
N THR A 391 42.76 21.73 31.66
CA THR A 391 41.87 21.39 32.77
C THR A 391 41.32 19.99 32.55
N PHE A 392 41.61 19.10 33.49
CA PHE A 392 41.22 17.69 33.46
C PHE A 392 40.34 17.37 34.66
N HIS A 393 39.85 16.14 34.75
CA HIS A 393 39.06 15.68 35.88
C HIS A 393 39.54 14.32 36.35
N VAL A 394 39.61 14.13 37.67
CA VAL A 394 39.93 12.83 38.25
C VAL A 394 38.92 11.80 37.75
N TYR A 395 39.36 10.78 37.01
CA TYR A 395 38.46 9.77 36.44
C TYR A 395 38.64 8.38 37.06
N TYR A 396 39.79 8.11 37.69
CA TYR A 396 40.08 6.82 38.29
C TYR A 396 41.06 6.93 39.46
N LYS A 397 40.92 6.04 40.44
CA LYS A 397 41.69 6.05 41.68
C LYS A 397 42.07 4.63 42.07
N ASN A 398 43.35 4.40 42.38
CA ASN A 398 43.85 3.12 42.84
C ASN A 398 44.79 3.30 44.05
N PRO A 399 44.50 2.70 45.23
CA PRO A 399 45.32 2.87 46.42
C PRO A 399 46.70 2.21 46.32
N LEU A 400 46.86 1.18 45.48
CA LEU A 400 48.14 0.50 45.27
C LEU A 400 48.15 -0.22 43.90
N MET A 401 49.12 0.09 43.04
CA MET A 401 49.22 -0.58 41.74
C MET A 401 50.65 -0.67 41.22
N THR A 402 50.91 -1.66 40.37
CA THR A 402 52.11 -1.67 39.53
C THR A 402 51.88 -0.79 38.29
N MET A 403 52.68 0.25 38.12
CA MET A 403 52.67 1.09 36.92
C MET A 403 53.68 0.55 35.89
N ARG A 404 53.26 0.49 34.62
CA ARG A 404 54.07 0.03 33.49
C ARG A 404 53.94 0.99 32.32
N GLY A 405 54.99 1.12 31.52
CA GLY A 405 54.99 1.92 30.29
C GLY A 405 56.36 1.87 29.62
N SER A 406 56.62 2.79 28.69
CA SER A 406 57.90 2.87 27.98
C SER A 406 58.66 4.15 28.35
N ASN A 407 59.97 4.02 28.53
CA ASN A 407 60.91 5.10 28.74
C ASN A 407 61.14 5.89 27.43
N ALA A 408 61.71 7.08 27.54
CA ALA A 408 62.00 7.94 26.38
C ALA A 408 63.03 7.34 25.38
N ASP A 409 63.74 6.27 25.78
CA ASP A 409 64.68 5.52 24.93
C ASP A 409 64.04 4.26 24.31
N GLY A 410 62.75 4.02 24.55
CA GLY A 410 62.00 2.88 24.01
C GLY A 410 62.09 1.59 24.84
N SER A 411 62.83 1.58 25.95
CA SER A 411 62.80 0.45 26.90
C SER A 411 61.55 0.48 27.77
N ASP A 412 61.07 -0.68 28.24
CA ASP A 412 59.92 -0.72 29.16
C ASP A 412 60.34 -0.42 30.60
N TYR A 413 59.48 0.29 31.34
CA TYR A 413 59.58 0.44 32.78
C TYR A 413 58.46 -0.31 33.50
N GLU A 414 58.79 -0.80 34.68
CA GLU A 414 57.85 -1.36 35.64
C GLU A 414 58.18 -0.80 37.02
N THR A 415 57.20 -0.21 37.68
CA THR A 415 57.30 0.29 39.05
C THR A 415 56.23 -0.38 39.89
N PRO A 416 56.57 -1.38 40.72
CA PRO A 416 55.61 -2.06 41.58
C PRO A 416 55.15 -1.15 42.73
N ASP A 417 54.02 -1.52 43.32
CA ASP A 417 53.55 -0.96 44.60
C ASP A 417 53.47 0.57 44.66
N VAL A 418 53.09 1.22 43.56
CA VAL A 418 52.86 2.67 43.51
C VAL A 418 51.60 3.00 44.31
N PRO A 419 51.70 3.75 45.42
CA PRO A 419 50.57 3.98 46.29
C PRO A 419 49.80 5.25 45.90
N TRP A 420 48.50 5.25 46.19
CA TRP A 420 47.61 6.42 46.15
C TRP A 420 47.52 7.12 44.80
N SER A 421 47.38 6.34 43.72
CA SER A 421 47.28 6.87 42.35
C SER A 421 45.91 7.48 42.10
N THR A 422 45.90 8.75 41.70
CA THR A 422 44.72 9.55 41.33
C THR A 422 44.88 10.01 39.89
N PHE A 423 44.24 9.31 38.95
CA PHE A 423 44.34 9.54 37.51
C PHE A 423 43.40 10.64 37.04
N PHE A 424 43.93 11.54 36.21
CA PHE A 424 43.17 12.69 35.70
C PHE A 424 43.28 12.87 34.17
N ASP A 425 44.31 12.34 33.51
CA ASP A 425 44.48 12.53 32.07
C ASP A 425 45.10 11.30 31.36
N GLY A 426 44.27 10.44 30.77
CA GLY A 426 44.70 9.42 29.79
C GLY A 426 45.95 8.60 30.17
N GLY A 427 46.04 8.15 31.42
CA GLY A 427 47.20 7.43 31.98
C GLY A 427 48.12 8.25 32.90
N ILE A 428 47.96 9.57 32.95
CA ILE A 428 48.66 10.48 33.88
C ILE A 428 47.91 10.55 35.21
N ALA A 429 48.66 10.39 36.31
CA ALA A 429 48.14 10.44 37.67
C ALA A 429 48.98 11.31 38.61
N LEU A 430 48.35 11.82 39.66
CA LEU A 430 49.03 12.20 40.90
C LEU A 430 49.20 10.94 41.75
N HIS A 431 50.44 10.57 42.11
CA HIS A 431 50.67 9.37 42.90
C HIS A 431 51.90 9.48 43.81
N GLY A 432 51.99 8.58 44.79
CA GLY A 432 53.14 8.52 45.68
C GLY A 432 54.37 7.98 44.96
N ALA A 433 55.52 8.62 45.16
CA ALA A 433 56.79 8.19 44.58
C ALA A 433 57.80 7.83 45.69
N TYR A 434 57.67 6.63 46.26
CA TYR A 434 58.54 6.17 47.36
C TYR A 434 60.02 6.10 46.97
N TRP A 435 60.31 6.02 45.67
CA TRP A 435 61.67 5.97 45.11
C TRP A 435 62.35 7.33 45.00
N ARG A 436 61.63 8.44 45.26
CA ARG A 436 62.19 9.80 45.18
C ARG A 436 62.45 10.36 46.57
N SER A 437 63.65 10.91 46.75
CA SER A 437 64.07 11.62 47.97
C SER A 437 63.99 13.15 47.84
N THR A 438 63.93 13.68 46.61
CA THR A 438 63.80 15.11 46.31
C THR A 438 62.68 15.38 45.31
N PHE A 439 62.09 16.57 45.40
CA PHE A 439 60.97 17.06 44.57
C PHE A 439 61.23 18.51 44.13
N GLY A 440 60.48 19.02 43.15
CA GLY A 440 60.62 20.38 42.62
C GLY A 440 61.36 20.46 41.27
N TYR A 441 61.19 19.47 40.40
CA TYR A 441 61.83 19.40 39.08
C TYR A 441 61.03 18.50 38.11
N ALA A 442 61.40 18.47 36.83
CA ALA A 442 60.77 17.64 35.82
C ALA A 442 61.60 16.38 35.49
N ALA A 443 61.06 15.18 35.75
CA ALA A 443 61.77 13.91 35.48
C ALA A 443 60.88 12.65 35.41
N SER A 444 59.55 12.78 35.39
CA SER A 444 58.66 11.62 35.29
C SER A 444 58.31 11.30 33.83
N HIS A 445 57.59 10.19 33.60
CA HIS A 445 57.02 9.81 32.31
C HIS A 445 55.64 10.45 32.03
N GLY A 446 55.33 11.56 32.71
CA GLY A 446 54.08 12.33 32.54
C GLY A 446 53.31 12.49 33.85
N CYS A 447 53.33 11.48 34.72
CA CYS A 447 52.68 11.52 36.04
C CYS A 447 53.23 12.64 36.94
N VAL A 448 52.41 13.11 37.87
CA VAL A 448 52.82 14.04 38.93
C VAL A 448 53.20 13.23 40.16
N ASN A 449 54.50 13.09 40.39
CA ASN A 449 55.06 12.34 41.52
C ASN A 449 55.03 13.21 42.79
N LEU A 450 54.45 12.68 43.86
CA LEU A 450 54.28 13.37 45.14
C LEU A 450 54.96 12.57 46.27
N PRO A 451 55.33 13.24 47.39
CA PRO A 451 55.64 12.52 48.63
C PRO A 451 54.47 11.59 49.00
N VAL A 452 54.76 10.35 49.43
CA VAL A 452 53.72 9.32 49.68
C VAL A 452 52.60 9.81 50.61
N PRO A 453 52.87 10.51 51.73
CA PRO A 453 51.80 11.04 52.59
C PRO A 453 50.94 12.09 51.89
N VAL A 454 51.54 12.90 51.01
CA VAL A 454 50.82 13.93 50.23
C VAL A 454 49.93 13.26 49.19
N ALA A 455 50.43 12.24 48.49
CA ALA A 455 49.63 11.46 47.55
C ALA A 455 48.42 10.82 48.23
N LYS A 456 48.60 10.27 49.44
CA LYS A 456 47.48 9.76 50.23
C LYS A 456 46.45 10.86 50.53
N TRP A 457 46.91 12.03 50.96
CA TRP A 457 46.02 13.14 51.26
C TRP A 457 45.23 13.58 50.02
N VAL A 458 45.88 13.71 48.86
CA VAL A 458 45.22 14.03 47.59
C VAL A 458 44.20 12.96 47.22
N TYR A 459 44.57 11.70 47.37
CA TYR A 459 43.69 10.56 47.14
C TYR A 459 42.44 10.65 48.03
N ASP A 460 42.56 11.02 49.29
CA ASP A 460 41.39 11.15 50.17
C ASP A 460 40.58 12.43 49.86
N PHE A 461 41.26 13.51 49.48
CA PHE A 461 40.66 14.82 49.24
C PHE A 461 39.78 14.90 48.00
N ALA A 462 40.22 14.28 46.89
CA ALA A 462 39.66 14.45 45.56
C ALA A 462 38.76 13.26 45.14
N PRO A 463 37.43 13.39 45.19
CA PRO A 463 36.52 12.45 44.54
C PRO A 463 36.75 12.36 43.02
N ILE A 464 36.22 11.30 42.40
CA ILE A 464 36.09 11.25 40.93
C ILE A 464 35.25 12.47 40.48
N GLY A 465 35.69 13.14 39.42
CA GLY A 465 35.14 14.39 38.92
C GLY A 465 35.84 15.66 39.44
N THR A 466 36.77 15.56 40.40
CA THR A 466 37.52 16.74 40.88
C THR A 466 38.35 17.36 39.75
N PRO A 467 38.23 18.67 39.45
CA PRO A 467 39.07 19.34 38.46
C PRO A 467 40.56 19.35 38.84
N VAL A 468 41.42 19.14 37.85
CA VAL A 468 42.88 19.25 37.93
C VAL A 468 43.34 20.22 36.84
N ALA A 469 43.73 21.43 37.23
CA ALA A 469 44.24 22.45 36.31
C ALA A 469 45.76 22.37 36.24
N VAL A 470 46.28 22.03 35.06
CA VAL A 470 47.71 21.94 34.77
C VAL A 470 48.11 23.11 33.89
N HIS A 471 48.98 23.98 34.41
CA HIS A 471 49.47 25.18 33.74
C HIS A 471 50.98 25.38 34.01
N SER A 472 51.57 26.44 33.47
CA SER A 472 53.02 26.73 33.57
C SER A 472 53.30 28.20 33.75
#